data_AF-T1EJY4-F1
#
_entry.id   AF-T1EJY4-F1
#
_cell.length_a   1.000
_cell.length_b   1.000
_cell.length_c   1.000
_cell.angle_alpha   90.00
_cell.angle_beta   90.00
_cell.angle_gamma   90.00
#
_symmetry.space_group_name_H-M   'P 1'
#
loop_
_entity.id
_entity.type
_entity.pdbx_description
1 polymer ?
#
loop_
_entity_poly.entity_id
_entity_poly.type
_entity_poly.pdbx_seq_one_letter_code
_entity_poly.pdbx_strand_id
1 'polypeptide(L)' 'GTTVWMDHWAAYNSITAVTGLAHQTVNHSITFWAVNGLHTNRVENLWRCAKQKFKTMNVTCNAHVQSYLDEFMW' A
#
# COMPACT_ATOMS: atom_id res chain seq x y z
N GLY A 1 13.04 -3.89 10.50
CA GLY A 1 11.65 -3.65 10.93
C GLY A 1 10.80 -4.81 10.46
N THR A 2 9.92 -5.33 11.31
CA THR A 2 9.25 -6.65 11.15
C THR A 2 7.74 -6.53 11.38
N THR A 3 7.13 -5.42 10.92
CA THR A 3 5.72 -5.13 11.15
C THR A 3 5.06 -4.62 9.88
N VAL A 4 4.02 -5.31 9.44
CA VAL A 4 3.17 -4.97 8.31
C VAL A 4 2.00 -4.14 8.81
N TRP A 5 1.67 -3.06 8.09
CA TRP A 5 0.57 -2.16 8.42
C TRP A 5 -0.43 -2.13 7.27
N MET A 6 -1.69 -2.50 7.52
CA MET A 6 -2.76 -2.45 6.52
C MET A 6 -4.04 -1.83 7.08
N ASP A 7 -5.06 -1.66 6.25
CA ASP A 7 -6.40 -1.30 6.72
C ASP A 7 -7.02 -2.45 7.57
N HIS A 8 -8.12 -2.17 8.25
CA HIS A 8 -8.83 -3.15 9.08
C HIS A 8 -9.80 -4.06 8.29
N TRP A 9 -9.48 -4.40 7.04
CA TRP A 9 -10.30 -5.35 6.29
C TRP A 9 -10.09 -6.78 6.79
N ALA A 10 -11.20 -7.50 7.02
CA ALA A 10 -11.19 -8.85 7.61
C ALA A 10 -10.33 -9.88 6.84
N ALA A 11 -10.14 -9.68 5.54
CA ALA A 11 -9.28 -10.54 4.71
C ALA A 11 -7.81 -10.53 5.19
N TYR A 12 -7.37 -9.49 5.89
CA TYR A 12 -6.00 -9.34 6.36
C TYR A 12 -5.73 -9.97 7.73
N ASN A 13 -6.74 -10.55 8.37
CA ASN A 13 -6.58 -11.20 9.68
C ASN A 13 -5.62 -12.41 9.64
N SER A 14 -5.42 -13.01 8.46
CA SER A 14 -4.51 -14.16 8.27
C SER A 14 -3.04 -13.77 8.04
N ILE A 15 -2.70 -12.48 7.88
CA ILE A 15 -1.34 -12.05 7.50
C ILE A 15 -0.28 -12.57 8.47
N THR A 16 -0.52 -12.45 9.78
CA THR A 16 0.42 -12.95 10.80
C THR A 16 0.64 -14.45 10.67
N ALA A 17 -0.42 -15.22 10.41
CA ALA A 17 -0.34 -16.68 10.27
C ALA A 17 0.38 -17.10 8.99
N VAL A 18 0.21 -16.36 7.89
CA VAL A 18 0.80 -16.69 6.58
C VAL A 18 2.25 -16.23 6.46
N THR A 19 2.60 -15.09 7.05
CA THR A 19 3.91 -14.44 6.86
C THR A 19 4.83 -14.52 8.07
N GLY A 20 4.29 -14.82 9.26
CA GLY A 20 5.03 -14.73 10.53
C GLY A 20 5.37 -13.30 10.96
N LEU A 21 4.96 -12.28 10.20
CA LEU A 21 5.22 -10.88 10.50
C LEU A 21 4.16 -10.32 11.45
N ALA A 22 4.56 -9.44 12.35
CA ALA A 22 3.60 -8.71 13.18
C ALA A 22 2.70 -7.87 12.27
N HIS A 23 1.39 -8.04 12.38
CA HIS A 23 0.42 -7.29 11.60
C HIS A 23 -0.30 -6.29 12.49
N GLN A 24 -0.32 -5.02 12.08
CA GLN A 24 -1.11 -3.97 12.72
C GLN A 24 -2.07 -3.35 11.70
N THR A 25 -3.27 -2.98 12.16
CA THR A 25 -4.32 -2.46 11.29
C THR A 25 -4.71 -1.04 11.66
N VAL A 26 -5.05 -0.23 10.66
CA VAL A 26 -5.69 1.08 10.85
C VAL A 26 -7.19 0.94 10.63
N ASN A 27 -7.98 1.30 11.66
CA ASN A 27 -9.42 1.35 11.54
C ASN A 27 -9.88 2.74 11.10
N HIS A 28 -10.09 2.91 9.80
CA HIS A 28 -10.53 4.16 9.18
C HIS A 28 -11.92 4.64 9.61
N SER A 29 -12.74 3.80 10.27
CA SER A 29 -14.01 4.23 10.87
C SER A 29 -13.81 4.98 12.20
N ILE A 30 -12.63 4.86 12.83
CA ILE A 30 -12.32 5.47 14.12
C ILE A 30 -11.26 6.56 13.97
N THR A 31 -10.15 6.26 13.27
CA THR A 31 -9.04 7.21 13.07
C THR A 31 -8.42 7.08 11.68
N PHE A 32 -7.93 8.20 11.13
CA PHE A 32 -7.20 8.22 9.85
C PHE A 32 -5.70 7.95 9.99
N TRP A 33 -5.24 7.60 11.18
CA TRP A 33 -3.84 7.35 11.51
C TRP A 33 -3.75 6.15 12.47
N ALA A 34 -2.69 5.37 12.33
CA ALA A 34 -2.38 4.24 13.19
C ALA A 34 -2.04 4.71 14.61
N VAL A 35 -2.23 3.87 15.62
CA VAL A 35 -1.98 4.18 17.04
C VAL A 35 -0.57 4.72 17.30
N ASN A 36 0.41 4.38 16.45
CA ASN A 36 1.79 4.83 16.52
C ASN A 36 2.10 6.10 15.68
N GLY A 37 1.11 6.84 15.19
CA GLY A 37 1.32 8.04 14.38
C GLY A 37 1.55 7.79 12.88
N LEU A 38 1.45 6.54 12.43
CA LEU A 38 1.74 6.19 11.03
C LEU A 38 0.51 6.43 10.14
N HIS A 39 0.72 7.08 8.99
CA HIS A 39 -0.34 7.45 8.05
C HIS A 39 -0.30 6.58 6.79
N THR A 40 -1.27 5.66 6.64
CA THR A 40 -1.44 4.85 5.40
C THR A 40 -1.81 5.71 4.19
N ASN A 41 -2.51 6.84 4.42
CA ASN A 41 -2.88 7.81 3.39
C ASN A 41 -1.71 8.30 2.52
N ARG A 42 -0.50 8.42 3.08
CA ARG A 42 0.67 8.86 2.29
C ARG A 42 1.07 7.78 1.28
N VAL A 43 1.04 6.51 1.69
CA VAL A 43 1.32 5.36 0.83
C VAL A 43 0.21 5.21 -0.23
N GLU A 44 -1.05 5.39 0.16
CA GLU A 44 -2.18 5.37 -0.78
C GLU A 44 -2.09 6.49 -1.82
N ASN A 45 -1.71 7.71 -1.39
CA ASN A 45 -1.52 8.83 -2.29
C ASN A 45 -0.36 8.58 -3.27
N LEU A 46 0.73 7.97 -2.82
CA LEU A 46 1.84 7.57 -3.69
C LEU A 46 1.35 6.62 -4.80
N TRP A 47 0.61 5.58 -4.43
CA TRP A 47 0.02 4.64 -5.39
C TRP A 47 -0.99 5.29 -6.32
N ARG A 48 -1.76 6.27 -5.84
CA ARG A 48 -2.66 7.07 -6.69
C ARG A 48 -1.88 7.81 -7.77
N CYS A 49 -0.79 8.47 -7.41
CA CYS A 49 0.08 9.17 -8.37
C CYS A 49 0.70 8.22 -9.39
N ALA A 50 1.25 7.07 -8.95
CA ALA A 50 1.82 6.06 -9.84
C ALA A 50 0.78 5.54 -10.85
N LYS A 51 -0.42 5.17 -10.38
CA LYS A 51 -1.52 4.72 -11.24
C LYS A 51 -1.98 5.80 -12.22
N GLN A 52 -1.97 7.06 -11.82
CA GLN A 52 -2.31 8.17 -12.72
C GLN A 52 -1.30 8.27 -13.88
N LYS A 53 0.00 8.13 -13.61
CA LYS A 53 1.06 8.10 -14.64
C LYS A 53 0.84 6.96 -15.64
N PHE A 54 0.47 5.76 -15.15
CA PHE A 54 0.19 4.63 -16.04
C PHE A 54 -1.05 4.85 -16.91
N LYS A 55 -2.10 5.48 -16.37
CA LYS A 55 -3.31 5.81 -17.14
C LYS A 55 -3.03 6.81 -18.27
N THR A 56 -2.16 7.79 -18.03
CA THR A 56 -1.77 8.76 -19.08
C THR A 56 -0.97 8.13 -20.22
N MET A 57 -0.44 6.92 -20.02
CA MET A 57 0.29 6.14 -21.03
C MET A 57 -0.59 5.09 -21.72
N ASN A 58 -1.92 5.26 -21.71
CA ASN A 58 -2.88 4.36 -22.38
C ASN A 58 -2.86 2.90 -21.91
N VAL A 59 -2.68 2.69 -20.59
CA VAL A 59 -2.63 1.36 -19.95
C VAL A 59 -1.46 0.54 -20.46
N THR A 60 -0.47 0.43 -19.60
CA THR A 60 0.78 -0.24 -19.93
C THR A 60 0.63 -1.76 -19.95
N CYS A 61 1.30 -2.44 -20.89
CA CYS A 61 1.42 -3.89 -20.82
C CYS A 61 2.15 -4.32 -19.54
N ASN A 62 1.76 -5.45 -18.94
CA ASN A 62 2.33 -5.96 -17.68
C ASN A 62 3.86 -6.10 -17.72
N ALA A 63 4.44 -6.37 -18.89
CA ALA A 63 5.88 -6.54 -19.06
C ALA A 63 6.71 -5.28 -18.77
N HIS A 64 6.09 -4.09 -18.82
CA HIS A 64 6.79 -2.82 -18.59
C HIS A 64 6.47 -2.18 -17.24
N VAL A 65 5.57 -2.76 -16.43
CA VAL A 65 5.17 -2.18 -15.14
C VAL A 65 6.37 -1.94 -14.24
N GLN A 66 7.34 -2.86 -14.21
CA GLN A 66 8.55 -2.72 -13.40
C GLN A 66 9.36 -1.47 -13.79
N SER A 67 9.68 -1.30 -15.08
CA SER A 67 10.49 -0.15 -15.53
C SER A 67 9.80 1.19 -15.26
N TYR A 68 8.47 1.25 -15.34
CA TYR A 68 7.74 2.49 -15.02
C TYR A 68 7.66 2.76 -13.52
N LEU A 69 7.62 1.72 -12.68
CA LEU A 69 7.78 1.89 -11.24
C LEU A 69 9.18 2.39 -10.91
N ASP A 70 10.22 1.83 -11.54
CA ASP A 70 11.60 2.27 -11.33
C ASP A 70 11.76 3.77 -11.70
N GLU A 71 11.22 4.20 -12.84
CA GLU A 71 11.22 5.61 -13.27
C GLU A 71 10.36 6.52 -12.38
N PHE A 72 9.29 5.98 -11.76
CA PHE A 72 8.47 6.74 -10.82
C PHE A 72 9.16 6.92 -9.46
N MET A 73 10.05 5.98 -9.09
CA MET A 73 10.74 5.96 -7.80
C MET A 73 12.11 6.65 -7.83
N TRP A 74 12.69 6.87 -9.02
CA TRP A 74 13.93 7.63 -9.24
C TRP A 74 13.72 9.13 -9.05
#